data_AF-A0A1Y3AE68-F1
#
_entry.id   AF-A0A1Y3AE68-F1
#
_cell.length_a   1.000
_cell.length_b   1.000
_cell.length_c   1.000
_cell.angle_alpha   90.00
_cell.angle_beta   90.00
_cell.angle_gamma   90.00
#
_symmetry.space_group_name_H-M   'P 1'
#
loop_
_entity.id
_entity.type
_entity.pdbx_description
1 polymer ?
#
loop_
_entity_poly.entity_id
_entity_poly.type
_entity_poly.pdbx_seq_one_letter_code
_entity_poly.pdbx_strand_id
1 'polypeptide(L)'
;RFYVKAVRDRMWEETDSPSKRGAYATLATVLDEVIRLLAPIAPYLTERMYQRLDGEATTVHALSYPEPDADLRDDDLERDVAAFRDIEEAAANARQQAGRKLRWPVPRVVVETDDETVAAAVDRLKALIADRVNARDVVVTDAFDELVETAEPQMAAIGPAFGGDAQKVMEAVQGATRAEVEGGEVAVDGEPVDLDDEMVEYVAEPPEHVSGADFDGGTVYVDTSLTPDIESEGYARDVIRRVQEMRKELDLDVEARIRVGVAVDDDRVAGFVDEHADLIAGEVRADAWLDDASDAADADGGLVEEWEVEGVAVTIGVEPVA
;
A
#
# COMPACT_ATOMS: atom_id res chain seq x y z
N ARG A 1 10.57 -5.19 -9.77
CA ARG A 1 9.30 -4.86 -9.04
C ARG A 1 9.45 -3.59 -8.21
N PHE A 2 10.60 -3.37 -7.58
CA PHE A 2 10.89 -2.23 -6.70
C PHE A 2 11.24 -0.93 -7.46
N TYR A 3 12.40 -0.89 -8.13
CA TYR A 3 12.97 0.35 -8.65
C TYR A 3 12.06 1.11 -9.63
N VAL A 4 11.51 0.42 -10.64
CA VAL A 4 10.61 1.03 -11.64
C VAL A 4 9.39 1.67 -10.99
N LYS A 5 8.86 1.10 -9.89
CA LYS A 5 7.75 1.72 -9.15
C LYS A 5 8.22 2.97 -8.40
N ALA A 6 9.37 2.88 -7.71
CA ALA A 6 9.93 3.98 -6.93
C ALA A 6 10.33 5.21 -7.75
N VAL A 7 10.64 5.05 -9.03
CA VAL A 7 11.02 6.17 -9.92
C VAL A 7 9.93 6.58 -10.91
N ARG A 8 8.80 5.88 -10.94
CA ARG A 8 7.72 6.12 -11.92
C ARG A 8 7.37 7.60 -11.97
N ASP A 9 7.02 8.18 -10.83
CA ASP A 9 6.50 9.55 -10.80
C ASP A 9 7.56 10.58 -11.20
N ARG A 10 8.83 10.33 -10.84
CA ARG A 10 9.98 11.13 -11.28
C ARG A 10 10.15 11.13 -12.80
N MET A 11 9.84 10.02 -13.46
CA MET A 11 9.92 9.94 -14.92
C MET A 11 8.76 10.66 -15.61
N TRP A 12 7.60 10.75 -14.96
CA TRP A 12 6.40 11.41 -15.48
C TRP A 12 6.32 12.91 -15.15
N GLU A 13 7.26 13.46 -14.37
CA GLU A 13 7.38 14.91 -14.17
C GLU A 13 7.39 15.64 -15.54
N GLU A 14 6.51 16.62 -15.74
CA GLU A 14 6.44 17.35 -17.01
C GLU A 14 7.71 18.17 -17.28
N THR A 15 8.29 18.72 -16.22
CA THR A 15 9.50 19.53 -16.28
C THR A 15 10.76 18.66 -16.35
N ASP A 16 11.76 19.09 -17.12
CA ASP A 16 13.09 18.48 -17.11
C ASP A 16 13.85 18.83 -15.83
N SER A 17 13.60 18.08 -14.75
CA SER A 17 14.18 18.31 -13.44
C SER A 17 15.48 17.52 -13.21
N PRO A 18 16.34 17.91 -12.25
CA PRO A 18 17.47 17.08 -11.81
C PRO A 18 17.04 15.67 -11.35
N SER A 19 15.88 15.56 -10.69
CA SER A 19 15.29 14.29 -10.23
C SER A 19 14.98 13.38 -11.42
N LYS A 20 14.26 13.91 -12.43
CA LYS A 20 13.94 13.21 -13.67
C LYS A 20 15.19 12.76 -14.39
N ARG A 21 16.16 13.66 -14.62
CA ARG A 21 17.42 13.33 -15.28
C ARG A 21 18.20 12.24 -14.54
N GLY A 22 18.22 12.29 -13.21
CA GLY A 22 18.81 11.24 -12.38
C GLY A 22 18.14 9.87 -12.60
N ALA A 23 16.81 9.82 -12.54
CA ALA A 23 16.05 8.59 -12.77
C ALA A 23 16.30 7.99 -14.16
N TYR A 24 16.28 8.82 -15.21
CA TYR A 24 16.56 8.41 -16.58
C TYR A 24 18.01 7.94 -16.77
N ALA A 25 18.98 8.68 -16.23
CA ALA A 25 20.40 8.32 -16.33
C ALA A 25 20.65 6.95 -15.68
N THR A 26 20.20 6.75 -14.44
CA THR A 26 20.35 5.46 -13.76
C THR A 26 19.66 4.32 -14.50
N LEU A 27 18.43 4.52 -14.99
CA LEU A 27 17.71 3.48 -15.72
C LEU A 27 18.39 3.16 -17.06
N ALA A 28 18.87 4.16 -17.79
CA ALA A 28 19.59 3.98 -19.05
C ALA A 28 20.90 3.21 -18.83
N THR A 29 21.69 3.58 -17.83
CA THR A 29 22.94 2.88 -17.48
C THR A 29 22.69 1.42 -17.13
N VAL A 30 21.76 1.15 -16.20
CA VAL A 30 21.44 -0.23 -15.79
C VAL A 30 20.91 -1.05 -16.96
N LEU A 31 20.08 -0.46 -17.82
CA LEU A 31 19.51 -1.16 -18.97
C LEU A 31 20.57 -1.48 -20.02
N ASP A 32 21.50 -0.58 -20.33
CA ASP A 32 22.64 -0.85 -21.23
C ASP A 32 23.50 -2.01 -20.69
N GLU A 33 23.89 -1.95 -19.42
CA GLU A 33 24.72 -2.99 -18.82
C GLU A 33 24.01 -4.34 -18.81
N VAL A 34 22.72 -4.40 -18.45
CA VAL A 34 21.93 -5.64 -18.49
C VAL A 34 21.82 -6.18 -19.92
N ILE A 35 21.64 -5.33 -20.92
CA ILE A 35 21.61 -5.73 -22.33
C ILE A 35 22.94 -6.37 -22.74
N ARG A 36 24.08 -5.77 -22.36
CA ARG A 36 25.42 -6.30 -22.65
C ARG A 36 25.73 -7.58 -21.88
N LEU A 37 25.30 -7.69 -20.61
CA LEU A 37 25.39 -8.92 -19.81
C LEU A 37 24.63 -10.08 -20.45
N LEU A 38 23.45 -9.80 -20.98
CA LEU A 38 22.57 -10.80 -21.60
C LEU A 38 22.92 -11.12 -23.06
N ALA A 39 23.78 -10.32 -23.72
CA ALA A 39 24.08 -10.47 -25.13
C ALA A 39 24.56 -11.88 -25.54
N PRO A 40 25.43 -12.57 -24.77
CA PRO A 40 25.84 -13.95 -25.07
C PRO A 40 24.72 -15.00 -24.93
N ILE A 41 23.65 -14.68 -24.19
CA ILE A 41 22.56 -15.61 -23.85
C ILE A 41 21.36 -15.41 -24.78
N ALA A 42 21.00 -14.15 -25.04
CA ALA A 42 19.81 -13.77 -25.81
C ALA A 42 20.18 -12.79 -26.94
N PRO A 43 20.99 -13.20 -27.94
CA PRO A 43 21.67 -12.28 -28.87
C PRO A 43 20.72 -11.49 -29.77
N TYR A 44 19.61 -12.08 -30.22
CA TYR A 44 18.64 -11.39 -31.07
C TYR A 44 17.80 -10.36 -30.29
N LEU A 45 17.43 -10.69 -29.05
CA LEU A 45 16.65 -9.80 -28.20
C LEU A 45 17.48 -8.59 -27.78
N THR A 46 18.69 -8.84 -27.27
CA THR A 46 19.62 -7.80 -26.83
C THR A 46 20.07 -6.91 -27.97
N GLU A 47 20.33 -7.44 -29.17
CA GLU A 47 20.60 -6.63 -30.36
C GLU A 47 19.42 -5.70 -30.69
N ARG A 48 18.19 -6.23 -30.72
CA ARG A 48 17.00 -5.40 -30.99
C ARG A 48 16.78 -4.33 -29.92
N MET A 49 17.03 -4.64 -28.65
CA MET A 49 16.88 -3.69 -27.55
C MET A 49 17.95 -2.60 -27.61
N TYR A 50 19.21 -2.98 -27.79
CA TYR A 50 20.34 -2.06 -27.91
C TYR A 50 20.14 -1.04 -29.04
N GLN A 51 19.80 -1.52 -30.25
CA GLN A 51 19.56 -0.66 -31.42
C GLN A 51 18.37 0.31 -31.26
N ARG A 52 17.47 0.06 -30.30
CA ARG A 52 16.34 0.96 -29.99
C ARG A 52 16.67 1.99 -28.90
N LEU A 53 17.65 1.73 -28.05
CA LEU A 53 17.98 2.56 -26.91
C LEU A 53 19.15 3.50 -27.20
N ASP A 54 20.27 2.93 -27.64
CA ASP A 54 21.52 3.65 -27.91
C ASP A 54 21.87 3.53 -29.39
N GLY A 55 22.26 2.32 -29.83
CA GLY A 55 22.51 2.01 -31.25
C GLY A 55 23.70 2.76 -31.86
N GLU A 56 24.56 3.40 -31.05
CA GLU A 56 25.71 4.16 -31.57
C GLU A 56 26.74 3.24 -32.23
N ALA A 57 27.00 2.08 -31.61
CA ALA A 57 27.80 1.01 -32.23
C ALA A 57 26.98 0.14 -33.18
N THR A 58 27.65 -0.47 -34.17
CA THR A 58 27.02 -1.34 -35.17
C THR A 58 26.24 -2.52 -34.58
N THR A 59 26.67 -3.06 -33.44
CA THR A 59 26.05 -4.22 -32.79
C THR A 59 26.46 -4.27 -31.31
N VAL A 60 25.55 -4.73 -30.44
CA VAL A 60 25.85 -4.95 -29.01
C VAL A 60 27.00 -5.96 -28.84
N HIS A 61 27.14 -6.89 -29.79
CA HIS A 61 28.15 -7.97 -29.76
C HIS A 61 29.58 -7.48 -30.03
N ALA A 62 29.75 -6.20 -30.40
CA ALA A 62 31.05 -5.55 -30.56
C ALA A 62 31.45 -4.69 -29.35
N LEU A 63 30.56 -4.53 -28.37
CA LEU A 63 30.84 -3.78 -27.16
C LEU A 63 31.66 -4.62 -26.17
N SER A 64 32.38 -3.93 -25.28
CA SER A 64 33.07 -4.61 -24.17
C SER A 64 32.06 -5.27 -23.23
N TYR A 65 32.45 -6.34 -22.55
CA TYR A 65 31.64 -6.89 -21.48
C TYR A 65 31.63 -5.90 -20.29
N PRO A 66 30.50 -5.69 -19.60
CA PRO A 66 30.46 -4.77 -18.46
C PRO A 66 31.32 -5.31 -17.31
N GLU A 67 32.03 -4.41 -16.64
CA GLU A 67 32.92 -4.69 -15.52
C GLU A 67 32.44 -3.93 -14.28
N PRO A 68 32.54 -4.53 -13.08
CA PRO A 68 32.05 -3.87 -11.87
C PRO A 68 32.87 -2.62 -11.54
N ASP A 69 32.18 -1.52 -11.30
CA ASP A 69 32.76 -0.28 -10.79
C ASP A 69 32.64 -0.24 -9.25
N ALA A 70 33.78 -0.14 -8.56
CA ALA A 70 33.81 -0.07 -7.10
C ALA A 70 33.35 1.29 -6.57
N ASP A 71 33.44 2.36 -7.37
CA ASP A 71 33.04 3.71 -6.96
C ASP A 71 31.51 3.88 -6.96
N LEU A 72 30.78 2.97 -7.61
CA LEU A 72 29.32 2.93 -7.65
C LEU A 72 28.71 2.01 -6.57
N ARG A 73 29.53 1.34 -5.76
CA ARG A 73 29.07 0.49 -4.67
C ARG A 73 28.93 1.28 -3.38
N ASP A 74 27.76 1.15 -2.76
CA ASP A 74 27.45 1.76 -1.48
C ASP A 74 26.78 0.70 -0.60
N ASP A 75 27.59 0.02 0.20
CA ASP A 75 27.13 -1.08 1.06
C ASP A 75 26.11 -0.59 2.11
N ASP A 76 26.20 0.67 2.54
CA ASP A 76 25.25 1.24 3.51
C ASP A 76 23.89 1.49 2.85
N LEU A 77 23.88 2.06 1.64
CA LEU A 77 22.64 2.19 0.86
C LEU A 77 22.02 0.83 0.52
N GLU A 78 22.83 -0.18 0.21
CA GLU A 78 22.34 -1.53 -0.05
C GLU A 78 21.65 -2.14 1.19
N ARG A 79 22.21 -1.94 2.39
CA ARG A 79 21.59 -2.34 3.67
C ARG A 79 20.29 -1.57 3.92
N ASP A 80 20.27 -0.27 3.67
CA ASP A 80 19.06 0.55 3.85
C ASP A 80 17.93 0.08 2.95
N VAL A 81 18.24 -0.21 1.69
CA VAL A 81 17.26 -0.71 0.71
C VAL A 81 16.80 -2.13 1.05
N ALA A 82 17.65 -2.96 1.67
CA ALA A 82 17.25 -4.27 2.17
C ALA A 82 16.24 -4.14 3.32
N ALA A 83 16.57 -3.37 4.36
CA ALA A 83 15.67 -3.12 5.49
C ALA A 83 14.32 -2.52 5.03
N PHE A 84 14.36 -1.57 4.09
CA PHE A 84 13.14 -1.01 3.52
C PHE A 84 12.28 -2.09 2.82
N ARG A 85 12.87 -3.01 2.05
CA ARG A 85 12.08 -4.07 1.39
C ARG A 85 11.40 -4.99 2.38
N ASP A 86 12.08 -5.33 3.48
CA ASP A 86 11.53 -6.19 4.52
C ASP A 86 10.37 -5.49 5.24
N ILE A 87 10.52 -4.18 5.53
CA ILE A 87 9.45 -3.33 6.07
C ILE A 87 8.27 -3.21 5.10
N GLU A 88 8.52 -3.02 3.79
CA GLU A 88 7.47 -2.94 2.77
C GLU A 88 6.65 -4.24 2.71
N GLU A 89 7.31 -5.39 2.80
CA GLU A 89 6.67 -6.70 2.82
C GLU A 89 5.86 -6.92 4.11
N ALA A 90 6.44 -6.61 5.27
CA ALA A 90 5.74 -6.72 6.56
C ALA A 90 4.52 -5.78 6.63
N ALA A 91 4.65 -4.53 6.18
CA ALA A 91 3.52 -3.60 6.08
C ALA A 91 2.41 -4.16 5.16
N ALA A 92 2.76 -4.73 4.00
CA ALA A 92 1.79 -5.34 3.11
C ALA A 92 1.07 -6.54 3.75
N ASN A 93 1.80 -7.36 4.52
CA ASN A 93 1.25 -8.51 5.25
C ASN A 93 0.31 -8.06 6.37
N ALA A 94 0.71 -7.09 7.20
CA ALA A 94 -0.14 -6.51 8.24
C ALA A 94 -1.44 -5.94 7.64
N ARG A 95 -1.35 -5.22 6.52
CA ARG A 95 -2.53 -4.68 5.83
C ARG A 95 -3.45 -5.77 5.29
N GLN A 96 -2.89 -6.85 4.76
CA GLN A 96 -3.67 -8.00 4.30
C GLN A 96 -4.45 -8.64 5.46
N GLN A 97 -3.83 -8.81 6.63
CA GLN A 97 -4.48 -9.34 7.82
C GLN A 97 -5.66 -8.46 8.27
N ALA A 98 -5.50 -7.14 8.20
CA ALA A 98 -6.56 -6.17 8.50
C ALA A 98 -7.58 -5.97 7.35
N GLY A 99 -7.45 -6.69 6.22
CA GLY A 99 -8.33 -6.54 5.06
C GLY A 99 -8.22 -5.18 4.34
N ARG A 100 -7.19 -4.37 4.63
CA ARG A 100 -7.02 -3.03 4.07
C ARG A 100 -6.28 -3.09 2.72
N LYS A 101 -6.93 -2.59 1.67
CA LYS A 101 -6.38 -2.62 0.29
C LYS A 101 -5.20 -1.68 0.14
N LEU A 102 -4.12 -2.12 -0.53
CA LEU A 102 -2.88 -1.34 -0.67
C LEU A 102 -3.05 0.08 -1.23
N ARG A 103 -4.03 0.28 -2.11
CA ARG A 103 -4.31 1.57 -2.77
C ARG A 103 -5.01 2.59 -1.87
N TRP A 104 -5.65 2.15 -0.79
CA TRP A 104 -6.21 3.06 0.21
C TRP A 104 -5.05 3.55 1.07
N PRO A 105 -4.91 4.84 1.37
CA PRO A 105 -3.88 5.27 2.30
C PRO A 105 -4.13 4.70 3.70
N VAL A 106 -3.08 4.63 4.52
CA VAL A 106 -3.19 4.34 5.95
C VAL A 106 -2.72 5.55 6.77
N PRO A 107 -3.32 5.84 7.93
CA PRO A 107 -2.89 6.94 8.79
C PRO A 107 -1.41 6.86 9.15
N ARG A 108 -0.93 5.69 9.60
CA ARG A 108 0.48 5.53 9.99
C ARG A 108 0.95 4.08 9.87
N VAL A 109 2.27 3.97 9.74
CA VAL A 109 3.02 2.73 9.92
C VAL A 109 4.04 2.96 11.02
N VAL A 110 4.11 2.06 11.99
CA VAL A 110 5.09 2.10 13.07
C VAL A 110 6.04 0.91 12.90
N VAL A 111 7.34 1.19 12.88
CA VAL A 111 8.40 0.19 12.84
C VAL A 111 8.98 0.11 14.24
N GLU A 112 8.72 -0.99 14.95
CA GLU A 112 9.34 -1.31 16.22
C GLU A 112 10.64 -2.06 15.95
N THR A 113 11.77 -1.57 16.44
CA THR A 113 13.08 -2.20 16.27
C THR A 113 14.08 -1.75 17.33
N ASP A 114 14.84 -2.70 17.88
CA ASP A 114 16.02 -2.42 18.72
C ASP A 114 17.32 -2.32 17.89
N ASP A 115 17.27 -2.49 16.57
CA ASP A 115 18.43 -2.40 15.68
C ASP A 115 18.64 -0.96 15.20
N GLU A 116 19.70 -0.31 15.73
CA GLU A 116 20.07 1.07 15.39
C GLU A 116 20.30 1.27 13.87
N THR A 117 20.71 0.23 13.14
CA THR A 117 20.93 0.28 11.69
C THR A 117 19.60 0.36 10.95
N VAL A 118 18.62 -0.46 11.36
CA VAL A 118 17.27 -0.44 10.80
C VAL A 118 16.60 0.88 11.11
N ALA A 119 16.69 1.37 12.35
CA ALA A 119 16.12 2.65 12.73
C ALA A 119 16.68 3.82 11.89
N ALA A 120 18.01 3.86 11.71
CA ALA A 120 18.65 4.87 10.90
C ALA A 120 18.29 4.76 9.41
N ALA A 121 18.07 3.55 8.89
CA ALA A 121 17.59 3.33 7.53
C ALA A 121 16.15 3.85 7.34
N VAL A 122 15.26 3.60 8.31
CA VAL A 122 13.89 4.12 8.32
C VAL A 122 13.90 5.65 8.28
N ASP A 123 14.74 6.30 9.09
CA ASP A 123 14.85 7.76 9.09
C ASP A 123 15.35 8.31 7.75
N ARG A 124 16.41 7.71 7.17
CA ARG A 124 16.96 8.14 5.87
C ARG A 124 15.98 7.95 4.73
N LEU A 125 15.20 6.86 4.75
CA LEU A 125 14.28 6.48 3.68
C LEU A 125 12.81 6.79 3.98
N LYS A 126 12.50 7.50 5.09
CA LYS A 126 11.14 7.72 5.59
C LYS A 126 10.13 8.10 4.51
N ALA A 127 10.47 9.09 3.68
CA ALA A 127 9.60 9.56 2.61
C ALA A 127 9.35 8.49 1.53
N LEU A 128 10.37 7.73 1.18
CA LEU A 128 10.24 6.62 0.23
C LEU A 128 9.44 5.48 0.83
N ILE A 129 9.66 5.14 2.10
CA ILE A 129 8.89 4.10 2.80
C ILE A 129 7.40 4.50 2.82
N ALA A 130 7.10 5.71 3.27
CA ALA A 130 5.73 6.23 3.37
C ALA A 130 4.98 6.17 2.03
N ASP A 131 5.62 6.62 0.94
CA ASP A 131 5.07 6.52 -0.42
C ASP A 131 4.80 5.05 -0.81
N ARG A 132 5.77 4.18 -0.59
CA ARG A 132 5.75 2.79 -1.07
C ARG A 132 4.75 1.92 -0.31
N VAL A 133 4.57 2.17 0.99
CA VAL A 133 3.55 1.50 1.83
C VAL A 133 2.20 2.22 1.80
N ASN A 134 2.11 3.39 1.15
CA ASN A 134 0.94 4.27 1.07
C ASN A 134 0.43 4.70 2.45
N ALA A 135 1.33 5.26 3.27
CA ALA A 135 1.03 5.77 4.60
C ALA A 135 1.20 7.29 4.67
N ARG A 136 0.40 7.96 5.51
CA ARG A 136 0.57 9.41 5.76
C ARG A 136 1.82 9.68 6.61
N ASP A 137 2.13 8.79 7.54
CA ASP A 137 3.34 8.89 8.35
C ASP A 137 3.98 7.52 8.59
N VAL A 138 5.29 7.55 8.82
CA VAL A 138 6.08 6.39 9.21
C VAL A 138 6.88 6.77 10.45
N VAL A 139 6.72 6.00 11.53
CA VAL A 139 7.35 6.24 12.82
C VAL A 139 8.25 5.04 13.13
N VAL A 140 9.41 5.30 13.72
CA VAL A 140 10.27 4.27 14.30
C VAL A 140 10.24 4.39 15.82
N THR A 141 10.21 3.27 16.53
CA THR A 141 10.21 3.21 17.99
C THR A 141 11.01 2.00 18.48
N ASP A 142 11.55 2.07 19.70
CA ASP A 142 12.22 0.94 20.36
C ASP A 142 11.18 -0.07 20.89
N ALA A 143 10.02 0.43 21.35
CA ALA A 143 8.92 -0.38 21.85
C ALA A 143 7.57 0.17 21.37
N PHE A 144 6.63 -0.71 21.01
CA PHE A 144 5.28 -0.32 20.65
C PHE A 144 4.38 -0.27 21.90
N ASP A 145 4.30 0.91 22.53
CA ASP A 145 3.60 1.13 23.80
C ASP A 145 2.05 1.13 23.72
N GLU A 146 1.48 0.86 22.55
CA GLU A 146 0.02 0.92 22.32
C GLU A 146 -0.65 -0.46 22.36
N LEU A 147 0.11 -1.52 22.66
CA LEU A 147 -0.44 -2.85 22.86
C LEU A 147 -1.48 -2.84 23.98
N VAL A 148 -2.59 -3.52 23.73
CA VAL A 148 -3.69 -3.69 24.67
C VAL A 148 -3.61 -5.10 25.24
N GLU A 149 -3.54 -5.20 26.57
CA GLU A 149 -3.62 -6.49 27.26
C GLU A 149 -5.08 -6.94 27.31
N THR A 150 -5.40 -8.00 26.57
CA THR A 150 -6.72 -8.64 26.52
C THR A 150 -6.71 -9.94 27.32
N ALA A 151 -7.84 -10.23 27.95
CA ALA A 151 -8.06 -11.41 28.77
C ALA A 151 -8.42 -12.62 27.91
N GLU A 152 -7.63 -13.68 28.03
CA GLU A 152 -7.93 -15.02 27.56
C GLU A 152 -8.43 -15.91 28.72
N PRO A 153 -9.72 -16.27 28.72
CA PRO A 153 -10.32 -17.02 29.81
C PRO A 153 -9.85 -18.48 29.83
N GLN A 154 -9.52 -18.97 31.02
CA GLN A 154 -8.98 -20.30 31.25
C GLN A 154 -10.09 -21.27 31.68
N MET A 155 -10.58 -22.06 30.72
CA MET A 155 -11.66 -23.04 30.96
C MET A 155 -11.34 -24.03 32.10
N ALA A 156 -10.06 -24.35 32.30
CA ALA A 156 -9.63 -25.28 33.34
C ALA A 156 -9.92 -24.77 34.76
N ALA A 157 -9.85 -23.45 34.98
CA ALA A 157 -10.13 -22.81 36.26
C ALA A 157 -11.58 -22.29 36.34
N ILE A 158 -12.09 -21.70 35.26
CA ILE A 158 -13.46 -21.16 35.18
C ILE A 158 -14.52 -22.27 35.29
N GLY A 159 -14.30 -23.42 34.65
CA GLY A 159 -15.25 -24.54 34.64
C GLY A 159 -15.63 -25.04 36.04
N PRO A 160 -14.66 -25.40 36.91
CA PRO A 160 -14.92 -25.79 38.29
C PRO A 160 -15.54 -24.70 39.16
N ALA A 161 -15.20 -23.43 38.94
CA ALA A 161 -15.66 -22.32 39.77
C ALA A 161 -17.10 -21.87 39.45
N PHE A 162 -17.45 -21.77 38.17
CA PHE A 162 -18.74 -21.21 37.72
C PHE A 162 -19.73 -22.26 37.20
N GLY A 163 -19.29 -23.51 37.02
CA GLY A 163 -20.18 -24.63 36.71
C GLY A 163 -21.07 -24.38 35.48
N GLY A 164 -22.39 -24.25 35.72
CA GLY A 164 -23.38 -24.06 34.64
C GLY A 164 -23.26 -22.73 33.90
N ASP A 165 -22.66 -21.72 34.52
CA ASP A 165 -22.47 -20.38 33.94
C ASP A 165 -21.07 -20.20 33.33
N ALA A 166 -20.20 -21.23 33.40
CA ALA A 166 -18.82 -21.16 32.91
C ALA A 166 -18.72 -20.67 31.46
N GLN A 167 -19.62 -21.12 30.57
CA GLN A 167 -19.62 -20.68 29.17
C GLN A 167 -19.94 -19.18 29.02
N LYS A 168 -20.86 -18.64 29.83
CA LYS A 168 -21.19 -17.22 29.81
C LYS A 168 -20.04 -16.38 30.35
N VAL A 169 -19.35 -16.88 31.38
CA VAL A 169 -18.15 -16.22 31.94
C VAL A 169 -17.03 -16.20 30.90
N MET A 170 -16.78 -17.31 30.21
CA MET A 170 -15.81 -17.35 29.11
C MET A 170 -16.13 -16.30 28.04
N GLU A 171 -17.39 -16.21 27.61
CA GLU A 171 -17.82 -15.23 26.61
C GLU A 171 -17.72 -13.78 27.10
N ALA A 172 -17.98 -13.52 28.39
CA ALA A 172 -17.88 -12.18 28.96
C ALA A 172 -16.43 -11.73 29.21
N VAL A 173 -15.52 -12.66 29.46
CA VAL A 173 -14.09 -12.38 29.72
C VAL A 173 -13.28 -12.32 28.42
N GLN A 174 -13.62 -13.14 27.42
CA GLN A 174 -12.86 -13.21 26.17
C GLN A 174 -12.74 -11.83 25.51
N GLY A 175 -11.51 -11.33 25.41
CA GLY A 175 -11.21 -10.05 24.77
C GLY A 175 -11.49 -8.82 25.64
N ALA A 176 -11.94 -8.98 26.89
CA ALA A 176 -12.02 -7.87 27.84
C ALA A 176 -10.61 -7.35 28.15
N THR A 177 -10.45 -6.04 28.28
CA THR A 177 -9.15 -5.46 28.64
C THR A 177 -8.79 -5.78 30.08
N ARG A 178 -7.49 -5.83 30.38
CA ARG A 178 -7.00 -5.99 31.76
C ARG A 178 -7.60 -4.98 32.73
N ALA A 179 -7.78 -3.74 32.29
CA ALA A 179 -8.41 -2.69 33.10
C ALA A 179 -9.88 -3.02 33.43
N GLU A 180 -10.65 -3.55 32.49
CA GLU A 180 -12.04 -3.95 32.71
C GLU A 180 -12.15 -5.15 33.66
N VAL A 181 -11.25 -6.13 33.53
CA VAL A 181 -11.21 -7.31 34.40
C VAL A 181 -10.82 -6.91 35.83
N GLU A 182 -9.71 -6.19 36.00
CA GLU A 182 -9.23 -5.75 37.32
C GLU A 182 -10.16 -4.68 37.95
N GLY A 183 -10.89 -3.94 37.13
CA GLY A 183 -11.91 -2.96 37.54
C GLY A 183 -13.24 -3.56 37.97
N GLY A 184 -13.46 -4.86 37.73
CA GLY A 184 -14.72 -5.56 38.01
C GLY A 184 -15.86 -5.17 37.08
N GLU A 185 -15.55 -4.73 35.86
CA GLU A 185 -16.53 -4.30 34.85
C GLU A 185 -17.12 -5.50 34.07
N VAL A 186 -16.44 -6.65 34.11
CA VAL A 186 -16.94 -7.89 33.52
C VAL A 186 -18.09 -8.45 34.36
N ALA A 187 -19.28 -8.55 33.76
CA ALA A 187 -20.49 -9.01 34.42
C ALA A 187 -21.24 -10.05 33.57
N VAL A 188 -21.82 -11.05 34.22
CA VAL A 188 -22.70 -12.05 33.62
C VAL A 188 -24.08 -11.88 34.23
N ASP A 189 -25.12 -11.80 33.39
CA ASP A 189 -26.52 -11.58 33.82
C ASP A 189 -26.72 -10.33 34.72
N GLY A 190 -25.81 -9.35 34.62
CA GLY A 190 -25.84 -8.11 35.41
C GLY A 190 -25.16 -8.19 36.77
N GLU A 191 -24.51 -9.31 37.09
CA GLU A 191 -23.71 -9.48 38.31
C GLU A 191 -22.21 -9.50 37.97
N PRO A 192 -21.36 -8.73 38.67
CA PRO A 192 -19.92 -8.71 38.43
C PRO A 192 -19.32 -10.09 38.73
N VAL A 193 -18.39 -10.52 37.88
CA VAL A 193 -17.70 -11.81 38.01
C VAL A 193 -16.41 -11.61 38.78
N ASP A 194 -16.23 -12.36 39.87
CA ASP A 194 -14.99 -12.36 40.66
C ASP A 194 -14.02 -13.36 40.01
N LEU A 195 -12.99 -12.84 39.33
CA LEU A 195 -12.01 -13.62 38.56
C LEU A 195 -10.68 -13.64 39.30
N ASP A 196 -10.09 -14.81 39.44
CA ASP A 196 -8.74 -14.96 40.00
C ASP A 196 -7.66 -15.07 38.90
N ASP A 197 -6.40 -15.00 39.32
CA ASP A 197 -5.23 -15.06 38.43
C ASP A 197 -5.10 -16.40 37.67
N GLU A 198 -5.77 -17.47 38.12
CA GLU A 198 -5.76 -18.78 37.43
C GLU A 198 -6.87 -18.87 36.36
N MET A 199 -7.89 -18.01 36.45
CA MET A 199 -9.03 -17.95 35.53
C MET A 199 -8.76 -17.13 34.27
N VAL A 200 -7.76 -16.26 34.26
CA VAL A 200 -7.48 -15.34 33.16
C VAL A 200 -5.99 -15.30 32.86
N GLU A 201 -5.62 -15.47 31.60
CA GLU A 201 -4.29 -15.15 31.08
C GLU A 201 -4.38 -13.85 30.28
N TYR A 202 -3.37 -12.98 30.36
CA TYR A 202 -3.36 -11.74 29.58
C TYR A 202 -2.39 -11.86 28.41
N VAL A 203 -2.88 -11.52 27.22
CA VAL A 203 -2.10 -11.47 25.99
C VAL A 203 -2.05 -10.02 25.52
N ALA A 204 -0.87 -9.55 25.15
CA ALA A 204 -0.69 -8.22 24.58
C ALA A 204 -0.92 -8.27 23.06
N GLU A 205 -1.96 -7.58 22.59
CA GLU A 205 -2.33 -7.53 21.18
C GLU A 205 -2.33 -6.08 20.67
N PRO A 206 -2.12 -5.85 19.37
CA PRO A 206 -2.35 -4.53 18.78
C PRO A 206 -3.78 -4.03 19.05
N PRO A 207 -3.98 -2.72 19.23
CA PRO A 207 -5.30 -2.15 19.44
C PRO A 207 -6.20 -2.33 18.21
N GLU A 208 -7.50 -2.06 18.38
CA GLU A 208 -8.46 -2.15 17.27
C GLU A 208 -7.98 -1.34 16.05
N HIS A 209 -8.16 -1.93 14.86
CA HIS A 209 -7.71 -1.40 13.57
C HIS A 209 -6.19 -1.32 13.38
N VAL A 210 -5.36 -1.75 14.34
CA VAL A 210 -3.92 -1.90 14.14
C VAL A 210 -3.60 -3.37 13.92
N SER A 211 -2.73 -3.68 12.95
CA SER A 211 -2.23 -5.03 12.73
C SER A 211 -0.71 -5.04 12.68
N GLY A 212 -0.12 -6.06 13.29
CA GLY A 212 1.32 -6.27 13.34
C GLY A 212 1.78 -7.36 12.36
N ALA A 213 3.00 -7.23 11.85
CA ALA A 213 3.70 -8.31 11.15
C ALA A 213 5.21 -8.21 11.37
N ASP A 214 5.84 -9.34 11.67
CA ASP A 214 7.28 -9.41 11.93
C ASP A 214 8.11 -9.39 10.65
N PHE A 215 9.34 -8.89 10.76
CA PHE A 215 10.38 -8.97 9.73
C PHE A 215 11.76 -9.18 10.36
N ASP A 216 12.78 -9.40 9.52
CA ASP A 216 14.15 -9.50 10.00
C ASP A 216 14.63 -8.13 10.50
N GLY A 217 14.66 -7.96 11.83
CA GLY A 217 15.04 -6.71 12.48
C GLY A 217 13.93 -6.02 13.27
N GLY A 218 12.71 -6.55 13.33
CA GLY A 218 11.66 -5.98 14.19
C GLY A 218 10.24 -6.36 13.81
N THR A 219 9.29 -5.51 14.19
CA THR A 219 7.86 -5.67 13.90
C THR A 219 7.30 -4.40 13.28
N VAL A 220 6.46 -4.55 12.25
CA VAL A 220 5.74 -3.44 11.61
C VAL A 220 4.28 -3.48 12.03
N TYR A 221 3.82 -2.38 12.63
CA TYR A 221 2.41 -2.14 12.93
C TYR A 221 1.82 -1.19 11.90
N VAL A 222 0.63 -1.51 11.40
CA VAL A 222 -0.10 -0.66 10.47
C VAL A 222 -1.43 -0.28 11.07
N ASP A 223 -1.63 1.02 11.27
CA ASP A 223 -2.92 1.58 11.62
C ASP A 223 -3.80 1.60 10.37
N THR A 224 -4.92 0.89 10.41
CA THR A 224 -5.88 0.81 9.32
C THR A 224 -7.19 1.51 9.62
N SER A 225 -7.19 2.40 10.63
CA SER A 225 -8.34 3.22 11.00
C SER A 225 -8.87 4.01 9.81
N LEU A 226 -10.19 3.96 9.63
CA LEU A 226 -10.85 4.63 8.52
C LEU A 226 -11.34 6.00 8.95
N THR A 227 -10.49 7.01 8.80
CA THR A 227 -10.88 8.41 8.98
C THR A 227 -11.59 8.94 7.73
N PRO A 228 -12.40 10.00 7.83
CA PRO A 228 -13.08 10.59 6.68
C PRO A 228 -12.13 10.95 5.53
N ASP A 229 -10.95 11.49 5.82
CA ASP A 229 -9.95 11.84 4.80
C ASP A 229 -9.34 10.59 4.11
N ILE A 230 -9.11 9.51 4.86
CA ILE A 230 -8.60 8.25 4.32
C ILE A 230 -9.66 7.56 3.46
N GLU A 231 -10.91 7.60 3.91
CA GLU A 231 -12.05 7.10 3.15
C GLU A 231 -12.23 7.87 1.85
N SER A 232 -12.20 9.21 1.91
CA SER A 232 -12.34 10.10 0.76
C SER A 232 -11.30 9.79 -0.32
N GLU A 233 -10.02 9.77 0.05
CA GLU A 233 -8.96 9.41 -0.90
C GLU A 233 -9.09 7.95 -1.36
N GLY A 234 -9.49 7.03 -0.47
CA GLY A 234 -9.70 5.62 -0.79
C GLY A 234 -10.68 5.39 -1.94
N TYR A 235 -11.84 6.06 -1.89
CA TYR A 235 -12.83 6.01 -2.96
C TYR A 235 -12.30 6.60 -4.27
N ALA A 236 -11.61 7.74 -4.21
CA ALA A 236 -10.97 8.34 -5.40
C ALA A 236 -9.95 7.38 -6.05
N ARG A 237 -9.14 6.68 -5.23
CA ARG A 237 -8.17 5.66 -5.70
C ARG A 237 -8.86 4.45 -6.33
N ASP A 238 -10.04 4.07 -5.86
CA ASP A 238 -10.83 3.02 -6.49
C ASP A 238 -11.44 3.46 -7.83
N VAL A 239 -11.95 4.69 -7.93
CA VAL A 239 -12.42 5.27 -9.20
C VAL A 239 -11.28 5.33 -10.23
N ILE A 240 -10.10 5.84 -9.84
CA ILE A 240 -8.90 5.83 -10.69
C ILE A 240 -8.63 4.43 -11.23
N ARG A 241 -8.68 3.41 -10.37
CA ARG A 241 -8.46 2.02 -10.78
C ARG A 241 -9.47 1.56 -11.83
N ARG A 242 -10.76 1.86 -11.65
CA ARG A 242 -11.81 1.48 -12.61
C ARG A 242 -11.63 2.18 -13.96
N VAL A 243 -11.34 3.49 -13.95
CA VAL A 243 -11.03 4.23 -15.18
C VAL A 243 -9.80 3.61 -15.87
N GLN A 244 -8.75 3.26 -15.13
CA GLN A 244 -7.56 2.61 -15.69
C GLN A 244 -7.83 1.18 -16.20
N GLU A 245 -8.81 0.47 -15.65
CA GLU A 245 -9.31 -0.81 -16.18
C GLU A 245 -10.02 -0.58 -17.53
N MET A 246 -10.93 0.39 -17.60
CA MET A 246 -11.64 0.77 -18.81
C MET A 246 -10.70 1.28 -19.92
N ARG A 247 -9.65 2.04 -19.59
CA ARG A 247 -8.61 2.46 -20.56
C ARG A 247 -7.91 1.28 -21.22
N LYS A 248 -7.67 0.20 -20.47
CA LYS A 248 -7.05 -1.03 -21.01
C LYS A 248 -8.01 -1.82 -21.88
N GLU A 249 -9.29 -1.84 -21.53
CA GLU A 249 -10.33 -2.48 -22.34
C GLU A 249 -10.50 -1.80 -23.68
N LEU A 250 -10.41 -0.47 -23.70
CA LEU A 250 -10.40 0.35 -24.91
C LEU A 250 -9.07 0.31 -25.69
N ASP A 251 -8.09 -0.48 -25.24
CA ASP A 251 -6.74 -0.60 -25.84
C ASP A 251 -6.07 0.75 -26.10
N LEU A 252 -6.26 1.71 -25.18
CA LEU A 252 -5.73 3.06 -25.33
C LEU A 252 -4.22 3.10 -25.12
N ASP A 253 -3.55 3.92 -25.94
CA ASP A 253 -2.15 4.27 -25.72
C ASP A 253 -1.95 4.87 -24.31
N VAL A 254 -0.78 4.61 -23.73
CA VAL A 254 -0.43 5.07 -22.37
C VAL A 254 -0.53 6.60 -22.24
N GLU A 255 -0.31 7.32 -23.33
CA GLU A 255 -0.34 8.78 -23.38
C GLU A 255 -1.70 9.35 -23.80
N ALA A 256 -2.66 8.51 -24.20
CA ALA A 256 -3.96 8.93 -24.69
C ALA A 256 -4.72 9.76 -23.66
N ARG A 257 -5.32 10.86 -24.11
CA ARG A 257 -6.19 11.72 -23.29
C ARG A 257 -7.63 11.24 -23.37
N ILE A 258 -8.39 11.43 -22.29
CA ILE A 258 -9.79 11.00 -22.19
C ILE A 258 -10.66 12.12 -21.61
N ARG A 259 -11.98 12.00 -21.77
CA ARG A 259 -12.96 12.63 -20.88
C ARG A 259 -13.58 11.56 -19.99
N VAL A 260 -13.91 11.92 -18.76
CA VAL A 260 -14.41 10.98 -17.76
C VAL A 260 -15.69 11.52 -17.14
N GLY A 261 -16.73 10.70 -17.04
CA GLY A 261 -17.91 10.98 -16.23
C GLY A 261 -18.00 9.95 -15.11
N VAL A 262 -18.38 10.39 -13.90
CA VAL A 262 -18.57 9.49 -12.75
C VAL A 262 -19.88 9.86 -12.07
N ALA A 263 -20.81 8.92 -12.00
CA ALA A 263 -22.04 9.04 -11.25
C ALA A 263 -22.03 8.02 -10.10
N VAL A 264 -22.28 8.47 -8.88
CA VAL A 264 -22.19 7.65 -7.66
C VAL A 264 -23.56 7.59 -7.01
N ASP A 265 -24.05 6.38 -6.70
CA ASP A 265 -25.35 6.15 -6.04
C ASP A 265 -25.27 6.30 -4.50
N ASP A 266 -24.52 7.29 -4.03
CA ASP A 266 -24.36 7.68 -2.63
C ASP A 266 -23.82 9.12 -2.56
N ASP A 267 -24.59 10.06 -2.00
CA ASP A 267 -24.23 11.49 -1.95
C ASP A 267 -22.92 11.77 -1.21
N ARG A 268 -22.60 10.96 -0.19
CA ARG A 268 -21.38 11.12 0.61
C ARG A 268 -20.16 10.70 -0.21
N VAL A 269 -20.25 9.57 -0.91
CA VAL A 269 -19.17 9.09 -1.78
C VAL A 269 -19.04 9.96 -3.03
N ALA A 270 -20.14 10.48 -3.58
CA ALA A 270 -20.10 11.49 -4.64
C ALA A 270 -19.26 12.70 -4.21
N GLY A 271 -19.49 13.21 -3.00
CA GLY A 271 -18.70 14.31 -2.43
C GLY A 271 -17.20 14.01 -2.30
N PHE A 272 -16.83 12.77 -1.98
CA PHE A 272 -15.42 12.34 -1.93
C PHE A 272 -14.77 12.31 -3.32
N VAL A 273 -15.48 11.83 -4.33
CA VAL A 273 -15.00 11.82 -5.72
C VAL A 273 -14.80 13.25 -6.22
N ASP A 274 -15.74 14.14 -5.93
CA ASP A 274 -15.67 15.56 -6.30
C ASP A 274 -14.48 16.28 -5.62
N GLU A 275 -14.24 16.02 -4.33
CA GLU A 275 -13.11 16.56 -3.57
C GLU A 275 -11.76 16.19 -4.20
N HIS A 276 -11.67 15.01 -4.82
CA HIS A 276 -10.47 14.48 -5.43
C HIS A 276 -10.47 14.53 -6.96
N ALA A 277 -11.33 15.33 -7.59
CA ALA A 277 -11.45 15.41 -9.04
C ALA A 277 -10.11 15.70 -9.75
N ASP A 278 -9.30 16.62 -9.22
CA ASP A 278 -7.99 16.95 -9.80
C ASP A 278 -6.99 15.77 -9.72
N LEU A 279 -7.00 15.04 -8.60
CA LEU A 279 -6.18 13.84 -8.42
C LEU A 279 -6.58 12.75 -9.43
N ILE A 280 -7.89 12.51 -9.57
CA ILE A 280 -8.42 11.52 -10.50
C ILE A 280 -8.03 11.91 -11.93
N ALA A 281 -8.30 13.16 -12.33
CA ALA A 281 -8.01 13.64 -13.67
C ALA A 281 -6.52 13.55 -14.02
N GLY A 282 -5.64 13.90 -13.08
CA GLY A 282 -4.19 13.77 -13.24
C GLY A 282 -3.74 12.33 -13.46
N GLU A 283 -4.19 11.40 -12.61
CA GLU A 283 -3.79 9.99 -12.67
C GLU A 283 -4.32 9.27 -13.91
N VAL A 284 -5.47 9.68 -14.44
CA VAL A 284 -6.12 9.02 -15.59
C VAL A 284 -5.96 9.76 -16.91
N ARG A 285 -5.24 10.90 -16.90
CA ARG A 285 -5.05 11.80 -18.05
C ARG A 285 -6.38 12.30 -18.62
N ALA A 286 -7.31 12.69 -17.75
CA ALA A 286 -8.56 13.30 -18.18
C ALA A 286 -8.34 14.78 -18.52
N ASP A 287 -8.77 15.19 -19.70
CA ASP A 287 -8.73 16.61 -20.12
C ASP A 287 -10.00 17.37 -19.70
N ALA A 288 -11.11 16.64 -19.48
CA ALA A 288 -12.37 17.20 -19.02
C ALA A 288 -13.25 16.14 -18.33
N TRP A 289 -14.17 16.63 -17.51
CA TRP A 289 -15.26 15.83 -16.96
C TRP A 289 -16.48 15.88 -17.87
N LEU A 290 -17.18 14.76 -18.01
CA LEU A 290 -18.49 14.69 -18.66
C LEU A 290 -19.57 15.17 -17.68
N ASP A 291 -20.61 15.82 -18.19
CA ASP A 291 -21.76 16.24 -17.38
C ASP A 291 -22.55 15.01 -16.89
N ASP A 292 -22.73 14.01 -17.76
CA ASP A 292 -23.32 12.71 -17.43
C ASP A 292 -22.40 11.56 -17.87
N ALA A 293 -22.21 10.56 -17.00
CA ALA A 293 -21.39 9.39 -17.33
C ALA A 293 -21.89 8.63 -18.57
N SER A 294 -23.21 8.67 -18.82
CA SER A 294 -23.81 8.04 -20.00
C SER A 294 -23.44 8.72 -21.33
N ASP A 295 -22.98 9.97 -21.32
CA ASP A 295 -22.64 10.70 -22.54
C ASP A 295 -21.49 10.05 -23.31
N ALA A 296 -20.63 9.28 -22.62
CA ALA A 296 -19.58 8.51 -23.26
C ALA A 296 -20.14 7.42 -24.20
N ALA A 297 -21.37 6.93 -23.99
CA ALA A 297 -21.96 5.90 -24.86
C ALA A 297 -22.24 6.39 -26.29
N ASP A 298 -22.42 7.70 -26.46
CA ASP A 298 -22.68 8.32 -27.76
C ASP A 298 -21.40 8.68 -28.53
N ALA A 299 -20.23 8.58 -27.88
CA ALA A 299 -18.94 8.91 -28.47
C ALA A 299 -18.30 7.72 -29.20
N ASP A 300 -17.55 8.00 -30.27
CA ASP A 300 -16.82 6.97 -31.00
C ASP A 300 -15.69 6.40 -30.12
N GLY A 301 -15.76 5.10 -29.83
CA GLY A 301 -14.82 4.43 -28.92
C GLY A 301 -15.05 4.74 -27.43
N GLY A 302 -16.19 5.33 -27.06
CA GLY A 302 -16.56 5.52 -25.66
C GLY A 302 -17.05 4.24 -24.99
N LEU A 303 -16.89 4.17 -23.66
CA LEU A 303 -17.29 3.05 -22.83
C LEU A 303 -18.00 3.55 -21.58
N VAL A 304 -19.12 2.92 -21.23
CA VAL A 304 -19.84 3.17 -19.98
C VAL A 304 -19.98 1.85 -19.24
N GLU A 305 -19.54 1.81 -17.99
CA GLU A 305 -19.65 0.64 -17.13
C GLU A 305 -20.17 0.99 -15.74
N GLU A 306 -20.90 0.05 -15.16
CA GLU A 306 -21.33 0.10 -13.77
C GLU A 306 -20.42 -0.77 -12.91
N TRP A 307 -19.94 -0.20 -11.81
CA TRP A 307 -19.00 -0.82 -10.90
C TRP A 307 -19.57 -0.82 -9.47
N GLU A 308 -19.25 -1.86 -8.73
CA GLU A 308 -19.36 -1.84 -7.27
C GLU A 308 -18.01 -1.45 -6.66
N VAL A 309 -18.01 -0.40 -5.83
CA VAL A 309 -16.87 0.13 -5.09
C VAL A 309 -17.23 0.20 -3.62
N GLU A 310 -16.65 -0.67 -2.79
CA GLU A 310 -16.99 -0.80 -1.36
C GLU A 310 -18.50 -0.90 -1.07
N GLY A 311 -19.23 -1.65 -1.91
CA GLY A 311 -20.68 -1.80 -1.79
C GLY A 311 -21.51 -0.63 -2.32
N VAL A 312 -20.88 0.40 -2.90
CA VAL A 312 -21.53 1.55 -3.54
C VAL A 312 -21.52 1.38 -5.05
N ALA A 313 -22.66 1.58 -5.69
CA ALA A 313 -22.77 1.54 -7.15
C ALA A 313 -22.19 2.84 -7.75
N VAL A 314 -21.31 2.69 -8.73
CA VAL A 314 -20.64 3.80 -9.42
C VAL A 314 -20.69 3.53 -10.93
N THR A 315 -21.35 4.42 -11.67
CA THR A 315 -21.34 4.40 -13.14
C THR A 315 -20.21 5.29 -13.64
N ILE A 316 -19.35 4.76 -14.50
CA ILE A 316 -18.21 5.48 -15.06
C ILE A 316 -18.32 5.48 -16.58
N GLY A 317 -18.18 6.66 -17.18
CA GLY A 317 -18.05 6.87 -18.62
C GLY A 317 -16.62 7.28 -18.97
N VAL A 318 -16.04 6.67 -19.99
CA VAL A 318 -14.73 7.03 -20.55
C VAL A 318 -14.89 7.29 -22.05
N GLU A 319 -14.53 8.49 -22.47
CA GLU A 319 -14.51 8.92 -23.88
C GLU A 319 -13.06 9.20 -24.30
N PRO A 320 -12.49 8.51 -25.29
CA PRO A 320 -11.20 8.87 -25.88
C PRO A 320 -11.25 10.23 -26.58
N VAL A 321 -10.25 11.07 -26.35
CA VAL A 321 -10.08 12.30 -27.12
C VAL A 321 -9.26 11.98 -28.37
N ALA A 322 -9.83 12.29 -29.55
CA ALA A 322 -9.22 12.09 -30.85
C ALA A 322 -8.03 13.01 -31.14
#